data_AF-A0A970ZU83-F1
#
_entry.id   AF-A0A970ZU83-F1
#
_cell.length_a   1.000
_cell.length_b   1.000
_cell.length_c   1.000
_cell.angle_alpha   90.00
_cell.angle_beta   90.00
_cell.angle_gamma   90.00
#
_symmetry.space_group_name_H-M   'P 1'
#
loop_
_entity.id
_entity.type
_entity.pdbx_description
1 polymer ?
#
loop_
_entity_poly.entity_id
_entity_poly.type
_entity_poly.pdbx_seq_one_letter_code
_entity_poly.pdbx_strand_id
1 'polypeptide(L)'
;MKDQRKAVAASGLGASSEVVYAPLQSYNEAELIWAEDSEAASKYGETGLFQLRRPMKIRSLQRIRRSEAVPPTIETEPWTLPVEVQAFRVSDEIAIVGIPGEVFVELGLAVKKASPFRTTLIVELTNVHIAYLPTEAAFREGGYETLNSRLAPGGGELLVESAIRQLQALKDRK
;
A
#
# COMPACT_ATOMS: atom_id res chain seq x y z
N MET A 1 -32.04 -9.50 28.98
CA MET A 1 -31.02 -8.81 28.18
C MET A 1 -31.77 -7.97 27.16
N LYS A 2 -31.83 -6.63 27.30
CA LYS A 2 -32.59 -5.79 26.37
C LYS A 2 -31.88 -5.78 25.02
N ASP A 3 -32.61 -6.12 23.96
CA ASP A 3 -32.11 -6.04 22.59
C ASP A 3 -31.80 -4.58 22.27
N GLN A 4 -30.51 -4.25 22.14
CA GLN A 4 -30.02 -2.91 21.83
C GLN A 4 -29.80 -2.69 20.33
N ARG A 5 -30.42 -3.50 19.46
CA ARG A 5 -30.36 -3.31 18.01
C ARG A 5 -31.13 -2.04 17.63
N LYS A 6 -30.38 -0.96 17.36
CA LYS A 6 -30.89 0.28 16.78
C LYS A 6 -30.69 0.21 15.27
N ALA A 7 -31.75 0.32 14.48
CA ALA A 7 -31.65 0.41 13.03
C ALA A 7 -30.89 1.69 12.64
N VAL A 8 -29.89 1.56 11.77
CA VAL A 8 -29.18 2.71 11.18
C VAL A 8 -30.01 3.21 10.01
N ALA A 9 -30.18 4.53 9.87
CA ALA A 9 -30.89 5.12 8.74
C ALA A 9 -30.22 4.66 7.41
N ALA A 10 -31.03 4.13 6.50
CA ALA A 10 -30.57 3.60 5.23
C ALA A 10 -30.39 4.74 4.22
N SER A 11 -29.20 5.31 4.17
CA SER A 11 -28.70 5.95 2.95
C SER A 11 -28.22 4.87 1.98
N GLY A 12 -28.33 5.11 0.67
CA GLY A 12 -27.95 4.11 -0.35
C GLY A 12 -26.53 3.56 -0.20
N LEU A 13 -26.30 2.32 -0.66
CA LEU A 13 -24.95 1.78 -0.79
C LEU A 13 -24.16 2.60 -1.82
N GLY A 14 -22.88 2.81 -1.55
CA GLY A 14 -21.97 3.49 -2.48
C GLY A 14 -20.65 2.73 -2.61
N ALA A 15 -20.05 2.79 -3.79
CA ALA A 15 -18.72 2.26 -4.04
C ALA A 15 -17.92 3.27 -4.87
N SER A 16 -16.62 3.33 -4.60
CA SER A 16 -15.64 4.09 -5.35
C SER A 16 -14.39 3.21 -5.50
N SER A 17 -13.72 3.35 -6.63
CA SER A 17 -12.42 2.73 -6.88
C SER A 17 -11.52 3.71 -7.61
N GLU A 18 -10.24 3.70 -7.27
CA GLU A 18 -9.18 4.45 -7.95
C GLU A 18 -7.96 3.55 -8.15
N VAL A 19 -7.44 3.50 -9.37
CA VAL A 19 -6.13 2.92 -9.65
C VAL A 19 -5.08 3.99 -9.43
N VAL A 20 -4.20 3.75 -8.45
CA VAL A 20 -3.07 4.62 -8.11
C VAL A 20 -1.80 4.02 -8.70
N TYR A 21 -1.03 4.84 -9.42
CA TYR A 21 0.27 4.45 -9.97
C TYR A 21 1.35 4.66 -8.90
N ALA A 22 1.51 3.67 -8.03
CA ALA A 22 2.38 3.78 -6.87
C ALA A 22 3.86 3.57 -7.25
N PRO A 23 4.78 4.46 -6.83
CA PRO A 23 6.18 4.36 -7.21
C PRO A 23 6.84 3.13 -6.57
N LEU A 24 7.60 2.38 -7.36
CA LEU A 24 8.35 1.21 -6.91
C LEU A 24 9.74 1.59 -6.40
N GLN A 25 10.25 0.83 -5.43
CA GLN A 25 11.67 0.89 -5.11
C GLN A 25 12.52 0.49 -6.31
N SER A 26 13.68 1.13 -6.42
CA SER A 26 14.67 0.84 -7.45
C SER A 26 15.71 -0.17 -7.00
N TYR A 27 16.38 -0.73 -8.00
CA TYR A 27 17.66 -1.43 -7.90
C TYR A 27 18.39 -1.16 -9.22
N ASN A 28 19.73 -1.24 -9.19
CA ASN A 28 20.56 -1.15 -10.38
C ASN A 28 20.92 -2.54 -10.95
N GLU A 29 21.55 -2.57 -12.13
CA GLU A 29 21.93 -3.81 -12.81
C GLU A 29 22.88 -4.68 -11.99
N ALA A 30 23.88 -4.08 -11.34
CA ALA A 30 24.82 -4.80 -10.48
C ALA A 30 24.15 -5.40 -9.24
N GLU A 31 23.11 -4.77 -8.71
CA GLU A 31 22.28 -5.34 -7.65
C GLU A 31 21.40 -6.49 -8.13
N LEU A 32 20.89 -6.44 -9.36
CA LEU A 32 20.13 -7.54 -9.94
C LEU A 32 21.01 -8.77 -10.16
N ILE A 33 22.18 -8.60 -10.77
CA ILE A 33 23.15 -9.68 -10.98
C ILE A 33 23.53 -10.32 -9.63
N TRP A 34 23.83 -9.49 -8.63
CA TRP A 34 24.10 -9.97 -7.27
C TRP A 34 22.91 -10.73 -6.66
N ALA A 35 21.68 -10.25 -6.87
CA ALA A 35 20.48 -10.87 -6.32
C ALA A 35 20.10 -12.20 -7.00
N GLU A 36 20.60 -12.45 -8.22
CA GLU A 36 20.39 -13.68 -8.98
C GLU A 36 21.44 -14.77 -8.66
N ASP A 37 22.60 -14.39 -8.12
CA ASP A 37 23.64 -15.33 -7.69
C ASP A 37 23.30 -15.94 -6.31
N SER A 38 23.09 -17.26 -6.28
CA SER A 38 22.74 -17.99 -5.05
C SER A 38 23.90 -18.13 -4.07
N GLU A 39 25.14 -18.00 -4.54
CA GLU A 39 26.37 -18.15 -3.74
C GLU A 39 26.97 -16.80 -3.33
N ALA A 40 26.36 -15.68 -3.77
CA ALA A 40 26.86 -14.37 -3.44
C ALA A 40 26.80 -14.08 -1.93
N ALA A 41 27.92 -13.56 -1.41
CA ALA A 41 27.95 -12.99 -0.07
C ALA A 41 27.00 -11.78 0.05
N SER A 42 26.65 -11.39 1.29
CA SER A 42 25.87 -10.16 1.51
C SER A 42 26.58 -8.94 0.91
N LYS A 43 25.82 -8.11 0.18
CA LYS A 43 26.34 -6.89 -0.46
C LYS A 43 26.39 -5.69 0.48
N TYR A 44 25.48 -5.60 1.46
CA TYR A 44 25.39 -4.45 2.37
C TYR A 44 25.67 -4.81 3.84
N GLY A 45 26.38 -5.92 4.08
CA GLY A 45 26.73 -6.36 5.42
C GLY A 45 25.55 -6.89 6.24
N GLU A 46 24.45 -7.25 5.58
CA GLU A 46 23.31 -7.88 6.23
C GLU A 46 23.63 -9.27 6.75
N THR A 47 23.02 -9.60 7.89
CA THR A 47 23.15 -10.91 8.53
C THR A 47 21.79 -11.58 8.69
N GLY A 48 21.79 -12.91 8.82
CA GLY A 48 20.57 -13.68 9.11
C GLY A 48 19.51 -13.51 8.03
N LEU A 49 18.26 -13.26 8.45
CA LEU A 49 17.13 -13.16 7.52
C LEU A 49 17.31 -12.04 6.48
N PHE A 50 17.96 -10.93 6.84
CA PHE A 50 18.14 -9.79 5.96
C PHE A 50 19.04 -10.10 4.75
N GLN A 51 20.01 -11.01 4.90
CA GLN A 51 20.85 -11.51 3.81
C GLN A 51 20.01 -12.18 2.72
N LEU A 52 18.95 -12.90 3.10
CA LEU A 52 18.05 -13.58 2.18
C LEU A 52 16.99 -12.63 1.59
N ARG A 53 16.48 -11.71 2.41
CA ARG A 53 15.32 -10.87 2.03
C ARG A 53 15.63 -9.85 0.94
N ARG A 54 16.82 -9.21 0.93
CA ARG A 54 17.12 -8.22 -0.12
C ARG A 54 17.21 -8.84 -1.53
N PRO A 55 17.96 -9.95 -1.75
CA PRO A 55 17.93 -10.64 -3.04
C PRO A 55 16.53 -11.10 -3.46
N MET A 56 15.72 -11.59 -2.51
CA MET A 56 14.33 -11.95 -2.78
C MET A 56 13.48 -10.74 -3.21
N LYS A 57 13.62 -9.59 -2.54
CA LYS A 57 12.95 -8.35 -2.90
C LYS A 57 13.31 -7.91 -4.31
N ILE A 58 14.60 -7.88 -4.64
CA ILE A 58 15.09 -7.42 -5.95
C ILE A 58 14.55 -8.32 -7.07
N ARG A 59 14.63 -9.64 -6.92
CA ARG A 59 14.04 -10.59 -7.88
C ARG A 59 12.52 -10.40 -8.02
N SER A 60 11.83 -10.13 -6.92
CA SER A 60 10.40 -9.80 -6.96
C SER A 60 10.11 -8.49 -7.70
N LEU A 61 10.90 -7.44 -7.49
CA LEU A 61 10.77 -6.17 -8.20
C LEU A 61 11.07 -6.35 -9.69
N GLN A 62 12.07 -7.15 -10.06
CA GLN A 62 12.36 -7.50 -11.46
C GLN A 62 11.19 -8.22 -12.13
N ARG A 63 10.55 -9.15 -11.43
CA ARG A 63 9.33 -9.80 -11.93
C ARG A 63 8.23 -8.76 -12.15
N ILE A 64 7.94 -7.92 -11.15
CA ILE A 64 6.92 -6.86 -11.23
C ILE A 64 7.19 -5.91 -12.40
N ARG A 65 8.44 -5.46 -12.60
CA ARG A 65 8.82 -4.60 -13.72
C ARG A 65 8.60 -5.23 -15.09
N ARG A 66 8.71 -6.55 -15.20
CA ARG A 66 8.52 -7.28 -16.46
C ARG A 66 7.06 -7.60 -16.77
N SER A 67 6.16 -7.61 -15.78
CA SER A 67 4.78 -8.08 -15.95
C SER A 67 3.69 -7.05 -15.68
N GLU A 68 3.87 -6.19 -14.67
CA GLU A 68 2.77 -5.42 -14.08
C GLU A 68 3.06 -3.91 -14.04
N ALA A 69 4.32 -3.52 -13.86
CA ALA A 69 4.67 -2.12 -13.69
C ALA A 69 4.71 -1.34 -15.02
N VAL A 70 4.50 -0.03 -14.91
CA VAL A 70 4.68 0.93 -15.99
C VAL A 70 6.09 1.53 -15.90
N PRO A 71 6.88 1.50 -16.99
CA PRO A 71 8.18 2.14 -17.02
C PRO A 71 8.06 3.66 -16.95
N PRO A 72 9.04 4.36 -16.35
CA PRO A 72 9.06 5.81 -16.39
C PRO A 72 9.33 6.32 -17.80
N THR A 73 8.81 7.50 -18.14
CA THR A 73 9.15 8.18 -19.40
C THR A 73 10.50 8.88 -19.30
N ILE A 74 10.84 9.39 -18.11
CA ILE A 74 12.12 10.01 -17.80
C ILE A 74 12.92 9.04 -16.94
N GLU A 75 14.14 8.68 -17.34
CA GLU A 75 14.93 7.63 -16.68
C GLU A 75 15.17 7.87 -15.17
N THR A 76 15.16 9.13 -14.73
CA THR A 76 15.32 9.50 -13.31
C THR A 76 14.05 9.30 -12.46
N GLU A 77 12.90 9.06 -13.09
CA GLU A 77 11.63 8.80 -12.40
C GLU A 77 11.49 7.31 -12.03
N PRO A 78 10.72 6.99 -10.98
CA PRO A 78 10.51 5.60 -10.60
C PRO A 78 9.57 4.89 -11.60
N TRP A 79 9.80 3.58 -11.75
CA TRP A 79 8.75 2.68 -12.25
C TRP A 79 7.53 2.77 -11.34
N THR A 80 6.33 2.67 -11.89
CA THR A 80 5.09 2.69 -11.09
C THR A 80 4.34 1.37 -11.21
N LEU A 81 3.74 0.92 -10.12
CA LEU A 81 2.85 -0.23 -10.10
C LEU A 81 1.40 0.26 -9.99
N PRO A 82 0.52 -0.04 -10.97
CA PRO A 82 -0.89 0.26 -10.83
C PRO A 82 -1.50 -0.62 -9.73
N VAL A 83 -2.02 0.01 -8.67
CA VAL A 83 -2.66 -0.68 -7.55
C VAL A 83 -4.00 -0.03 -7.24
N GLU A 84 -4.98 -0.83 -6.84
CA GLU A 84 -6.35 -0.34 -6.63
C GLU A 84 -6.61 -0.02 -5.15
N VAL A 85 -7.12 1.18 -4.88
CA VAL A 85 -7.75 1.54 -3.60
C VAL A 85 -9.26 1.57 -3.81
N GLN A 86 -10.01 0.85 -2.99
CA GLN A 86 -11.47 0.84 -3.04
C GLN A 86 -12.07 1.40 -1.76
N ALA A 87 -13.18 2.12 -1.88
CA ALA A 87 -13.97 2.57 -0.75
C ALA A 87 -15.44 2.22 -0.94
N PHE A 88 -16.10 1.82 0.16
CA PHE A 88 -17.51 1.48 0.19
C PHE A 88 -18.21 2.26 1.28
N ARG A 89 -19.32 2.91 0.91
CA ARG A 89 -20.29 3.43 1.88
C ARG A 89 -21.31 2.33 2.16
N VAL A 90 -21.34 1.88 3.41
CA VAL A 90 -22.29 0.87 3.89
C VAL A 90 -23.54 1.55 4.47
N SER A 91 -23.37 2.73 5.09
CA SER A 91 -24.43 3.59 5.60
C SER A 91 -23.95 5.03 5.73
N ASP A 92 -24.79 5.93 6.23
CA ASP A 92 -24.40 7.33 6.51
C ASP A 92 -23.24 7.45 7.51
N GLU A 93 -23.04 6.43 8.34
CA GLU A 93 -22.07 6.44 9.43
C GLU A 93 -20.91 5.47 9.25
N ILE A 94 -21.02 4.51 8.32
CA ILE A 94 -20.07 3.41 8.18
C ILE A 94 -19.52 3.37 6.76
N ALA A 95 -18.20 3.37 6.67
CA ALA A 95 -17.46 3.09 5.45
C ALA A 95 -16.39 2.01 5.63
N ILE A 96 -16.02 1.39 4.52
CA ILE A 96 -14.94 0.40 4.42
C ILE A 96 -13.96 0.89 3.37
N VAL A 97 -12.67 0.80 3.63
CA VAL A 97 -11.60 1.06 2.66
C VAL A 97 -10.77 -0.20 2.49
N GLY A 98 -10.64 -0.68 1.26
CA GLY A 98 -9.67 -1.68 0.86
C GLY A 98 -8.38 -1.02 0.41
N ILE A 99 -7.25 -1.37 1.05
CA ILE A 99 -5.91 -0.91 0.68
C ILE A 99 -5.05 -2.13 0.34
N PRO A 100 -4.31 -2.10 -0.79
CA PRO A 100 -3.46 -3.22 -1.19
C PRO A 100 -2.22 -3.27 -0.30
N GLY A 101 -1.88 -4.46 0.21
CA GLY A 101 -0.73 -4.69 1.09
C GLY A 101 -1.00 -4.53 2.59
N GLU A 102 0.05 -4.70 3.41
CA GLU A 102 0.06 -4.66 4.88
C GLU A 102 0.38 -3.23 5.36
N VAL A 103 -0.60 -2.54 5.94
CA VAL A 103 -0.56 -1.09 6.16
C VAL A 103 0.01 -0.75 7.53
N PHE A 104 0.92 0.22 7.60
CA PHE A 104 1.38 0.73 8.89
C PHE A 104 0.24 1.39 9.67
N VAL A 105 0.25 1.20 11.00
CA VAL A 105 -0.84 1.64 11.86
C VAL A 105 -1.09 3.16 11.74
N GLU A 106 -0.04 3.96 11.58
CA GLU A 106 -0.11 5.40 11.39
C GLU A 106 -0.90 5.79 10.13
N LEU A 107 -0.68 5.07 9.03
CA LEU A 107 -1.39 5.30 7.76
C LEU A 107 -2.88 4.95 7.90
N GLY A 108 -3.18 3.79 8.49
CA GLY A 108 -4.57 3.37 8.75
C GLY A 108 -5.30 4.33 9.71
N LEU A 109 -4.61 4.84 10.74
CA LEU A 109 -5.14 5.86 11.64
C LEU A 109 -5.35 7.21 10.94
N ALA A 110 -4.47 7.59 10.02
CA ALA A 110 -4.63 8.81 9.22
C ALA A 110 -5.92 8.78 8.39
N VAL A 111 -6.21 7.66 7.71
CA VAL A 111 -7.48 7.48 6.98
C VAL A 111 -8.67 7.59 7.92
N LYS A 112 -8.64 6.89 9.06
CA LYS A 112 -9.74 6.93 10.05
C LYS A 112 -9.98 8.33 10.59
N LYS A 113 -8.91 9.09 10.87
CA LYS A 113 -8.99 10.46 11.39
C LYS A 113 -9.57 11.44 10.36
N ALA A 114 -9.25 11.25 9.08
CA ALA A 114 -9.72 12.12 8.00
C ALA A 114 -11.09 11.71 7.43
N SER A 115 -11.60 10.53 7.80
CA SER A 115 -12.86 10.04 7.28
C SER A 115 -14.06 10.89 7.72
N PRO A 116 -15.00 11.20 6.81
CA PRO A 116 -16.25 11.85 7.16
C PRO A 116 -17.31 10.89 7.74
N PHE A 117 -17.00 9.60 7.81
CA PHE A 117 -17.86 8.58 8.41
C PHE A 117 -17.48 8.35 9.86
N ARG A 118 -18.49 8.23 10.73
CA ARG A 118 -18.29 7.97 12.17
C ARG A 118 -17.44 6.73 12.44
N THR A 119 -17.60 5.71 11.61
CA THR A 119 -16.83 4.46 11.64
C THR A 119 -16.24 4.19 10.28
N THR A 120 -14.93 4.01 10.21
CA THR A 120 -14.22 3.57 8.99
C THR A 120 -13.40 2.34 9.28
N LEU A 121 -13.70 1.27 8.56
CA LEU A 121 -12.95 0.02 8.61
C LEU A 121 -11.87 0.05 7.52
N ILE A 122 -10.63 -0.24 7.91
CA ILE A 122 -9.54 -0.44 6.97
C ILE A 122 -9.36 -1.94 6.81
N VAL A 123 -9.40 -2.40 5.56
CA VAL A 123 -9.20 -3.78 5.17
C VAL A 123 -7.94 -3.82 4.32
N GLU A 124 -6.95 -4.53 4.81
CA GLU A 124 -5.65 -4.67 4.17
C GLU A 124 -5.65 -5.85 3.19
N LEU A 125 -4.58 -5.98 2.40
CA LEU A 125 -4.39 -7.08 1.46
C LEU A 125 -5.52 -7.24 0.44
N THR A 126 -6.23 -6.17 0.09
CA THR A 126 -7.30 -6.21 -0.90
C THR A 126 -6.75 -6.09 -2.32
N ASN A 127 -7.35 -6.84 -3.25
CA ASN A 127 -7.12 -6.80 -4.71
C ASN A 127 -5.73 -7.25 -5.19
N VAL A 128 -4.65 -6.81 -4.53
CA VAL A 128 -3.27 -7.21 -4.84
C VAL A 128 -2.41 -7.23 -3.58
N HIS A 129 -1.43 -8.15 -3.55
CA HIS A 129 -0.46 -8.27 -2.45
C HIS A 129 0.88 -7.62 -2.80
N ILE A 130 1.12 -6.42 -2.27
CA ILE A 130 2.36 -5.65 -2.48
C ILE A 130 3.33 -5.71 -1.27
N ALA A 131 3.10 -6.63 -0.33
CA ALA A 131 3.75 -6.69 0.98
C ALA A 131 3.48 -5.41 1.79
N TYR A 132 4.49 -4.82 2.44
CA TYR A 132 4.31 -3.75 3.41
C TYR A 132 4.14 -2.36 2.79
N LEU A 133 3.36 -1.52 3.48
CA LEU A 133 3.21 -0.09 3.27
C LEU A 133 3.68 0.68 4.51
N PRO A 134 5.00 0.90 4.63
CA PRO A 134 5.55 1.77 5.65
C PRO A 134 5.20 3.24 5.36
N THR A 135 5.31 4.06 6.40
CA THR A 135 5.36 5.51 6.23
C THR A 135 6.68 5.93 5.58
N GLU A 136 6.70 7.07 4.91
CA GLU A 136 7.93 7.69 4.40
C GLU A 136 8.98 7.86 5.50
N ALA A 137 8.54 8.23 6.71
CA ALA A 137 9.42 8.36 7.87
C ALA A 137 10.08 7.03 8.27
N ALA A 138 9.32 5.93 8.29
CA ALA A 138 9.84 4.60 8.66
C ALA A 138 10.96 4.15 7.74
N PHE A 139 10.94 4.52 6.45
CA PHE A 139 12.05 4.21 5.54
C PHE A 139 13.40 4.78 5.98
N ARG A 140 13.42 5.89 6.72
CA ARG A 140 14.64 6.49 7.27
C ARG A 140 15.18 5.71 8.47
N GLU A 141 14.29 5.02 9.18
CA GLU A 141 14.62 4.18 10.34
C GLU A 141 15.07 2.77 9.91
N GLY A 142 14.61 2.31 8.74
CA GLY A 142 14.89 0.97 8.24
C GLY A 142 14.03 -0.09 8.90
N GLY A 143 14.46 -1.36 8.87
CA GLY A 143 13.70 -2.48 9.45
C GLY A 143 13.22 -3.50 8.42
N TYR A 144 12.45 -4.47 8.91
CA TYR A 144 12.01 -5.60 8.10
C TYR A 144 10.98 -5.19 7.06
N GLU A 145 10.00 -4.39 7.47
CA GLU A 145 8.87 -3.95 6.67
C GLU A 145 9.32 -3.01 5.55
N THR A 146 10.21 -2.06 5.84
CA THR A 146 10.76 -1.12 4.86
C THR A 146 11.70 -1.82 3.87
N LEU A 147 12.51 -2.79 4.34
CA LEU A 147 13.27 -3.64 3.43
C LEU A 147 12.34 -4.45 2.52
N ASN A 148 11.23 -4.96 3.05
CA ASN A 148 10.28 -5.76 2.29
C ASN A 148 9.20 -4.93 1.58
N SER A 149 9.18 -3.60 1.65
CA SER A 149 8.23 -2.85 0.84
C SER A 149 8.60 -2.91 -0.63
N ARG A 150 7.59 -2.94 -1.50
CA ARG A 150 7.76 -2.86 -2.96
C ARG A 150 7.71 -1.42 -3.40
N LEU A 151 6.94 -0.61 -2.68
CA LEU A 151 6.76 0.80 -2.94
C LEU A 151 7.95 1.60 -2.40
N ALA A 152 8.29 2.65 -3.13
CA ALA A 152 9.23 3.67 -2.69
C ALA A 152 8.65 4.47 -1.50
N PRO A 153 9.50 5.17 -0.73
CA PRO A 153 9.04 6.09 0.31
C PRO A 153 7.97 7.05 -0.23
N GLY A 154 6.92 7.30 0.55
CA GLY A 154 5.75 8.09 0.13
C GLY A 154 4.65 7.28 -0.57
N GLY A 155 4.92 6.05 -0.99
CA GLY A 155 3.93 5.20 -1.67
C GLY A 155 2.72 4.84 -0.79
N GLY A 156 2.93 4.69 0.53
CA GLY A 156 1.83 4.45 1.47
C GLY A 156 0.92 5.67 1.62
N GLU A 157 1.51 6.86 1.73
CA GLU A 157 0.82 8.13 1.82
C GLU A 157 -0.04 8.41 0.59
N LEU A 158 0.47 8.12 -0.62
CA LEU A 158 -0.31 8.26 -1.86
C LEU A 158 -1.60 7.43 -1.86
N LEU A 159 -1.56 6.21 -1.30
CA LEU A 159 -2.73 5.35 -1.20
C LEU A 159 -3.70 5.83 -0.10
N VAL A 160 -3.19 6.37 1.00
CA VAL A 160 -3.99 7.03 2.04
C VAL A 160 -4.73 8.25 1.47
N GLU A 161 -4.06 9.08 0.67
CA GLU A 161 -4.68 10.24 0.05
C GLU A 161 -5.83 9.84 -0.89
N SER A 162 -5.62 8.80 -1.71
CA SER A 162 -6.71 8.23 -2.53
C SER A 162 -7.89 7.77 -1.68
N ALA A 163 -7.64 6.98 -0.63
CA ALA A 163 -8.69 6.50 0.26
C ALA A 163 -9.52 7.67 0.85
N ILE A 164 -8.85 8.73 1.32
CA ILE A 164 -9.51 9.90 1.90
C ILE A 164 -10.38 10.62 0.86
N ARG A 165 -9.86 10.86 -0.36
CA ARG A 165 -10.64 11.48 -1.45
C ARG A 165 -11.89 10.68 -1.77
N GLN A 166 -11.77 9.35 -1.85
CA GLN A 166 -12.88 8.46 -2.16
C GLN A 166 -13.95 8.47 -1.05
N LEU A 167 -13.53 8.46 0.22
CA LEU A 167 -14.45 8.58 1.34
C LEU A 167 -15.22 9.92 1.34
N GLN A 168 -14.55 11.03 1.04
CA GLN A 168 -15.18 12.34 0.89
C GLN A 168 -16.22 12.33 -0.24
N ALA A 169 -15.83 11.85 -1.42
CA ALA A 169 -16.72 11.75 -2.58
C ALA A 169 -17.95 10.87 -2.30
N LEU A 170 -17.79 9.78 -1.53
CA LEU A 170 -18.89 8.91 -1.14
C LEU A 170 -19.83 9.53 -0.12
N LYS A 171 -19.36 10.47 0.70
CA LYS A 171 -20.19 11.20 1.67
C LYS A 171 -21.06 12.25 0.98
N ASP A 172 -20.54 12.90 -0.06
CA ASP A 172 -21.23 13.98 -0.77
C ASP A 172 -22.33 13.47 -1.71
N ARG A 173 -22.23 12.21 -2.16
CA ARG A 173 -23.25 11.54 -2.98
C ARG A 173 -24.41 11.05 -2.09
N LYS A 174 -25.42 11.90 -1.90
CA LYS A 174 -26.70 11.53 -1.24
C LYS A 174 -27.58 10.68 -2.14
#